data_AF-A0A2K6QKY5-F1
#
_entry.id   AF-A0A2K6QKY5-F1
#
_cell.length_a   1.000
_cell.length_b   1.000
_cell.length_c   1.000
_cell.angle_alpha   90.00
_cell.angle_beta   90.00
_cell.angle_gamma   90.00
#
_symmetry.space_group_name_H-M   'P 1'
#
loop_
_entity.id
_entity.type
_entity.pdbx_description
1 polymer ?
#
loop_
_entity_poly.entity_id
_entity_poly.type
_entity_poly.pdbx_seq_one_letter_code
_entity_poly.pdbx_strand_id
1 'polypeptide(L)'
;NAVVFEPQVTKWIRVNRRPRKRKRREREEVFEKLLPDQLVLLLEHLLEQKTLSPRTLQSLQRTYHLQDQDAEVRHRWCELIVKHKFTKAYKSVERFLQEDQAMGVYLYGELMVSEDARQQQLARRCFERTREQMDRSSAQVVADMLF
;
A
#
# COMPACT_ATOMS: atom_id res chain seq x y z
N ASN A 1 -4.58 -5.29 22.33
CA ASN A 1 -4.36 -3.98 23.00
C ASN A 1 -5.03 -2.85 22.23
N ALA A 2 -6.36 -2.68 22.37
CA ALA A 2 -7.12 -1.60 21.73
C ALA A 2 -6.69 -0.19 22.20
N VAL A 3 -6.10 -0.10 23.40
CA VAL A 3 -5.70 1.16 24.06
C VAL A 3 -4.66 1.96 23.26
N VAL A 4 -3.77 1.28 22.53
CA VAL A 4 -2.71 1.94 21.73
C VAL A 4 -3.15 2.22 20.30
N PHE A 5 -4.05 1.39 19.77
CA PHE A 5 -4.41 1.37 18.36
C PHE A 5 -5.19 2.61 17.90
N GLU A 6 -6.31 2.91 18.57
CA GLU A 6 -7.20 4.05 18.30
C GLU A 6 -6.47 5.41 18.29
N PRO A 7 -5.56 5.70 19.25
CA PRO A 7 -4.72 6.89 19.21
C PRO A 7 -3.85 7.02 17.95
N GLN A 8 -3.27 5.92 17.45
CA GLN A 8 -2.40 5.96 16.27
C GLN A 8 -3.21 6.26 15.01
N VAL A 9 -4.36 5.62 14.83
CA VAL A 9 -5.27 5.89 13.70
C VAL A 9 -5.68 7.36 13.68
N THR A 10 -6.16 7.87 14.82
CA THR A 10 -6.59 9.27 14.97
C THR A 10 -5.45 10.24 14.63
N LYS A 11 -4.23 9.91 15.05
CA LYS A 11 -3.05 10.72 14.81
C LYS A 11 -2.67 10.77 13.33
N TRP A 12 -2.68 9.64 12.64
CA TRP A 12 -2.43 9.59 11.20
C TRP A 12 -3.48 10.33 10.38
N ILE A 13 -4.76 10.21 10.74
CA ILE A 13 -5.85 11.00 10.12
C ILE A 13 -5.61 12.50 10.32
N ARG A 14 -5.18 12.91 11.52
CA ARG A 14 -4.87 14.32 11.80
C ARG A 14 -3.70 14.81 10.96
N VAL A 15 -2.61 14.05 10.86
CA VAL A 15 -1.45 14.39 10.01
C VAL A 15 -1.88 14.54 8.56
N ASN A 16 -2.75 13.65 8.08
CA ASN A 16 -3.26 13.68 6.72
C ASN A 16 -4.03 14.95 6.36
N ARG A 17 -4.77 15.52 7.33
CA ARG A 17 -5.57 16.73 7.16
C ARG A 17 -4.78 18.04 7.31
N ARG A 18 -3.48 17.99 7.66
CA ARG A 18 -2.71 19.21 7.96
C ARG A 18 -2.47 20.06 6.71
N PRO A 19 -2.77 21.38 6.74
CA PRO A 19 -2.52 22.27 5.61
C PRO A 19 -1.02 22.43 5.29
N ARG A 20 -0.69 22.42 4.00
CA ARG A 20 0.69 22.55 3.46
C ARG A 20 1.46 23.81 3.91
N LYS A 21 0.79 24.89 4.36
CA LYS A 21 1.40 26.22 4.53
C LYS A 21 2.16 26.46 5.85
N ARG A 22 2.09 25.58 6.85
CA ARG A 22 2.80 25.81 8.11
C ARG A 22 4.21 25.22 8.06
N LYS A 23 5.16 26.04 7.62
CA LYS A 23 6.63 25.89 7.75
C LYS A 23 7.10 26.00 9.21
N ARG A 24 6.26 25.62 10.18
CA ARG A 24 6.56 25.69 11.62
C ARG A 24 7.24 24.38 11.96
N ARG A 25 8.51 24.46 12.40
CA ARG A 25 9.35 23.36 12.93
C ARG A 25 8.50 22.12 13.19
N GLU A 26 8.57 21.18 12.25
CA GLU A 26 7.86 19.91 12.36
C GLU A 26 8.41 19.24 13.61
N ARG A 27 7.70 19.38 14.73
CA ARG A 27 7.96 18.53 15.88
C ARG A 27 7.59 17.15 15.36
N GLU A 28 8.60 16.33 15.05
CA GLU A 28 8.39 14.97 14.59
C GLU A 28 7.41 14.34 15.56
N GLU A 29 6.23 14.05 15.04
CA GLU A 29 5.23 13.40 15.85
C GLU A 29 5.77 12.03 16.20
N VAL A 30 6.02 11.78 17.50
CA VAL A 30 6.58 10.51 17.95
C VAL A 30 5.53 9.42 17.80
N PHE A 31 5.61 8.63 16.74
CA PHE A 31 4.75 7.47 16.54
C PHE A 31 5.32 6.29 17.32
N GLU A 32 4.42 5.49 17.89
CA GLU A 32 4.83 4.29 18.59
C GLU A 32 5.24 3.22 17.58
N LYS A 33 6.19 2.36 17.98
CA LYS A 33 6.47 1.14 17.22
C LYS A 33 5.28 0.20 17.39
N LEU A 34 4.74 -0.24 16.27
CA LEU A 34 3.61 -1.16 16.21
C LEU A 34 4.13 -2.54 15.79
N LEU A 35 3.53 -3.59 16.36
CA LEU A 35 3.73 -4.96 15.88
C LEU A 35 3.09 -5.14 14.50
N PRO A 36 3.49 -6.16 13.71
CA PRO A 36 3.02 -6.29 12.33
C PRO A 36 1.49 -6.39 12.20
N ASP A 37 0.86 -7.19 13.03
CA ASP A 37 -0.60 -7.34 13.13
C ASP A 37 -1.30 -6.03 13.54
N GLN A 38 -0.66 -5.17 14.33
CA GLN A 38 -1.17 -3.81 14.60
C GLN A 38 -0.98 -2.86 13.40
N LEU A 39 0.07 -3.06 12.60
CA LEU A 39 0.28 -2.31 11.37
C LEU A 39 -0.77 -2.69 10.33
N VAL A 40 -1.08 -3.98 10.15
CA VAL A 40 -2.16 -4.44 9.26
C VAL A 40 -3.46 -3.72 9.61
N LEU A 41 -3.88 -3.78 10.88
CA LEU A 41 -5.09 -3.10 11.34
C LEU A 41 -5.05 -1.59 11.07
N LEU A 42 -3.91 -0.94 11.28
CA LEU A 42 -3.77 0.51 11.05
C LEU A 42 -3.95 0.82 9.56
N LEU A 43 -3.31 0.05 8.69
CA LEU A 43 -3.37 0.25 7.25
C LEU A 43 -4.77 -0.04 6.70
N GLU A 44 -5.49 -1.01 7.26
CA GLU A 44 -6.91 -1.27 6.95
C GLU A 44 -7.80 -0.05 7.25
N HIS A 45 -7.65 0.56 8.43
CA HIS A 45 -8.41 1.77 8.77
C HIS A 45 -8.04 2.96 7.88
N LEU A 46 -6.78 3.04 7.45
CA LEU A 46 -6.32 4.05 6.50
C LEU A 46 -6.83 3.77 5.08
N LEU A 47 -7.00 2.52 4.70
CA LEU A 47 -7.63 2.09 3.45
C LEU A 47 -9.11 2.48 3.39
N GLU A 48 -9.80 2.72 4.51
CA GLU A 48 -11.16 3.25 4.47
C GLU A 48 -11.21 4.74 4.11
N GLN A 49 -10.09 5.47 4.24
CA GLN A 49 -10.05 6.90 3.98
C GLN A 49 -10.20 7.19 2.48
N LYS A 50 -11.05 8.17 2.15
CA LYS A 50 -11.24 8.61 0.76
C LYS A 50 -9.96 9.18 0.15
N THR A 51 -9.14 9.88 0.94
CA THR A 51 -7.91 10.49 0.47
C THR A 51 -6.80 10.37 1.51
N LEU A 52 -5.61 9.98 1.06
CA LEU A 52 -4.37 10.15 1.82
C LEU A 52 -3.40 10.98 0.99
N SER A 53 -2.76 11.95 1.63
CA SER A 53 -1.78 12.81 0.97
C SER A 53 -0.50 12.03 0.69
N PRO A 54 0.23 12.34 -0.40
CA PRO A 54 1.54 11.74 -0.68
C PRO A 54 2.54 11.91 0.45
N ARG A 55 2.41 12.99 1.24
CA ARG A 55 3.26 13.24 2.40
C ARG A 55 2.95 12.26 3.54
N THR A 56 1.68 12.00 3.79
CA THR A 56 1.23 11.00 4.78
C THR A 56 1.77 9.63 4.42
N LEU A 57 1.61 9.20 3.17
CA LEU A 57 2.11 7.92 2.67
C LEU A 57 3.64 7.81 2.79
N GLN A 58 4.36 8.88 2.45
CA GLN A 58 5.81 8.94 2.64
C GLN A 58 6.22 8.84 4.12
N SER A 59 5.49 9.52 5.02
CA SER A 59 5.74 9.44 6.45
C SER A 59 5.44 8.05 6.99
N LEU A 60 4.35 7.39 6.57
CA LEU A 60 4.02 6.02 6.97
C LEU A 60 5.15 5.04 6.61
N GLN A 61 5.61 5.07 5.35
CA GLN A 61 6.73 4.23 4.91
C GLN A 61 8.00 4.48 5.72
N ARG A 62 8.33 5.74 6.04
CA ARG A 62 9.53 6.08 6.83
C ARG A 62 9.41 5.66 8.30
N THR A 63 8.24 5.83 8.89
CA THR A 63 8.02 5.51 10.30
C THR A 63 8.06 4.00 10.54
N TYR A 64 7.45 3.22 9.65
CA TYR A 64 7.23 1.79 9.87
C TYR A 64 8.00 0.87 8.93
N HIS A 65 8.75 1.41 7.95
CA HIS A 65 9.50 0.64 6.97
C HIS A 65 8.62 -0.41 6.25
N LEU A 66 7.42 -0.01 5.82
CA LEU A 66 6.35 -0.93 5.40
C LEU A 66 6.76 -1.91 4.30
N GLN A 67 7.56 -1.46 3.33
CA GLN A 67 8.08 -2.33 2.25
C GLN A 67 8.99 -3.49 2.74
N ASP A 68 9.54 -3.38 3.95
CA ASP A 68 10.50 -4.32 4.55
C ASP A 68 9.85 -5.16 5.67
N GLN A 69 8.53 -5.02 5.86
CA GLN A 69 7.74 -5.85 6.76
C GLN A 69 7.35 -7.18 6.09
N ASP A 70 6.60 -8.03 6.81
CA ASP A 70 6.06 -9.26 6.25
C ASP A 70 5.06 -9.02 5.10
N ALA A 71 4.65 -10.12 4.45
CA ALA A 71 3.79 -10.10 3.27
C ALA A 71 2.43 -9.44 3.53
N GLU A 72 1.85 -9.58 4.73
CA GLU A 72 0.52 -9.04 5.03
C GLU A 72 0.57 -7.52 5.16
N VAL A 73 1.57 -6.99 5.87
CA VAL A 73 1.81 -5.54 5.96
C VAL A 73 2.18 -4.97 4.58
N ARG A 74 3.04 -5.67 3.82
CA ARG A 74 3.41 -5.26 2.45
C ARG A 74 2.21 -5.21 1.52
N HIS A 75 1.28 -6.17 1.62
CA HIS A 75 0.06 -6.21 0.83
C HIS A 75 -0.80 -4.97 1.10
N ARG A 76 -1.12 -4.69 2.37
CA ARG A 76 -1.89 -3.50 2.76
C ARG A 76 -1.23 -2.19 2.34
N TRP A 77 0.11 -2.13 2.40
CA TRP A 77 0.86 -0.99 1.90
C TRP A 77 0.72 -0.82 0.39
N CYS A 78 0.79 -1.90 -0.39
CA CYS A 78 0.59 -1.86 -1.83
C CYS A 78 -0.82 -1.39 -2.21
N GLU A 79 -1.86 -1.85 -1.50
CA GLU A 79 -3.23 -1.37 -1.71
C GLU A 79 -3.32 0.15 -1.51
N LEU A 80 -2.70 0.70 -0.46
CA LEU A 80 -2.66 2.16 -0.24
C LEU A 80 -1.94 2.91 -1.38
N ILE A 81 -0.85 2.34 -1.89
CA ILE A 81 -0.12 2.92 -3.03
C ILE A 81 -1.01 2.97 -4.27
N VAL A 82 -1.69 1.87 -4.58
CA VAL A 82 -2.58 1.73 -5.73
C VAL A 82 -3.78 2.66 -5.60
N LYS A 83 -4.52 2.56 -4.49
CA LYS A 83 -5.72 3.35 -4.20
C LYS A 83 -5.47 4.86 -4.31
N HIS A 84 -4.33 5.33 -3.82
CA HIS A 84 -4.00 6.76 -3.80
C HIS A 84 -3.04 7.20 -4.92
N LYS A 85 -2.79 6.33 -5.91
CA LYS A 85 -1.93 6.60 -7.08
C LYS A 85 -0.55 7.15 -6.68
N PHE A 86 0.04 6.60 -5.63
CA PHE A 86 1.32 7.06 -5.08
C PHE A 86 2.50 6.52 -5.91
N THR A 87 2.63 7.05 -7.12
CA THR A 87 3.61 6.64 -8.16
C THR A 87 5.04 6.49 -7.68
N LYS A 88 5.49 7.29 -6.70
CA LYS A 88 6.85 7.22 -6.13
C LYS A 88 7.18 5.87 -5.48
N ALA A 89 6.15 5.10 -5.10
CA ALA A 89 6.30 3.81 -4.43
C ALA A 89 5.83 2.62 -5.29
N TYR A 90 5.61 2.82 -6.61
CA TYR A 90 5.22 1.73 -7.50
C TYR A 90 6.25 0.60 -7.56
N LYS A 91 7.53 0.87 -7.26
CA LYS A 91 8.55 -0.17 -7.12
C LYS A 91 8.22 -1.18 -6.00
N SER A 92 7.53 -0.75 -4.92
CA SER A 92 7.06 -1.66 -3.87
C SER A 92 5.97 -2.60 -4.41
N VAL A 93 5.05 -2.07 -5.23
CA VAL A 93 4.00 -2.87 -5.90
C VAL A 93 4.63 -3.87 -6.87
N GLU A 94 5.59 -3.44 -7.71
CA GLU A 94 6.27 -4.34 -8.65
C GLU A 94 7.00 -5.47 -7.94
N ARG A 95 7.68 -5.16 -6.82
CA ARG A 95 8.37 -6.15 -5.98
C ARG A 95 7.38 -7.14 -5.36
N PHE A 96 6.27 -6.64 -4.82
CA PHE A 96 5.24 -7.49 -4.20
C PHE A 96 4.63 -8.47 -5.19
N LEU A 97 4.26 -8.01 -6.39
CA LEU A 97 3.70 -8.87 -7.44
C LEU A 97 4.68 -9.96 -7.93
N GLN A 98 5.98 -9.74 -7.77
CA GLN A 98 7.01 -10.72 -8.14
C GLN A 98 7.31 -11.72 -7.02
N GLU A 99 7.37 -11.24 -5.77
CA GLU A 99 7.78 -12.04 -4.61
C GLU A 99 6.60 -12.77 -3.93
N ASP A 100 5.40 -12.19 -3.89
CA ASP A 100 4.24 -12.65 -3.10
C ASP A 100 3.04 -13.03 -3.99
N GLN A 101 3.25 -13.91 -4.97
CA GLN A 101 2.33 -14.15 -6.09
C GLN A 101 0.91 -14.58 -5.67
N ALA A 102 0.77 -15.39 -4.63
CA ALA A 102 -0.54 -15.84 -4.14
C ALA A 102 -1.42 -14.69 -3.66
N MET A 103 -0.85 -13.75 -2.89
CA MET A 103 -1.55 -12.53 -2.48
C MET A 103 -1.61 -11.49 -3.62
N GLY A 104 -0.66 -11.55 -4.56
CA GLY A 104 -0.58 -10.65 -5.71
C GLY A 104 -1.78 -10.72 -6.65
N VAL A 105 -2.50 -11.84 -6.73
CA VAL A 105 -3.70 -11.98 -7.58
C VAL A 105 -4.76 -10.94 -7.25
N TYR A 106 -5.01 -10.69 -5.95
CA TYR A 106 -5.94 -9.65 -5.52
C TYR A 106 -5.49 -8.26 -5.99
N LEU A 107 -4.20 -7.97 -5.84
CA LEU A 107 -3.62 -6.67 -6.18
C LEU A 107 -3.65 -6.40 -7.69
N TYR A 108 -3.59 -7.43 -8.55
CA TYR A 108 -3.85 -7.27 -9.98
C TYR A 108 -5.27 -6.74 -10.24
N GLY A 109 -6.27 -7.23 -9.52
CA GLY A 109 -7.64 -6.72 -9.58
C GLY A 109 -7.74 -5.25 -9.19
N GLU A 110 -7.11 -4.85 -8.08
CA GLU A 110 -7.07 -3.44 -7.64
C GLU A 110 -6.43 -2.52 -8.69
N LEU A 111 -5.33 -2.96 -9.32
CA LEU A 111 -4.66 -2.21 -10.38
C LEU A 111 -5.58 -2.01 -11.59
N MET A 112 -6.46 -2.97 -11.90
CA MET A 112 -7.42 -2.85 -13.00
C MET A 112 -8.59 -1.95 -12.66
N VAL A 113 -9.16 -2.08 -11.46
CA VAL A 113 -10.29 -1.27 -10.97
C VAL A 113 -9.94 0.22 -10.91
N SER A 114 -8.66 0.57 -10.73
CA SER A 114 -8.21 1.96 -10.71
C SER A 114 -8.43 2.75 -12.01
N GLU A 115 -8.64 2.04 -13.14
CA GLU A 115 -8.67 2.53 -14.52
C GLU A 115 -7.49 3.47 -14.89
N ASP A 116 -6.38 3.37 -14.16
CA ASP A 116 -5.20 4.20 -14.37
C ASP A 116 -4.24 3.54 -15.36
N ALA A 117 -4.00 4.18 -16.50
CA ALA A 117 -3.16 3.63 -17.56
C ALA A 117 -1.74 3.26 -17.08
N ARG A 118 -1.17 3.97 -16.09
CA ARG A 118 0.16 3.63 -15.55
C ARG A 118 0.11 2.38 -14.68
N GLN A 119 -0.97 2.21 -13.90
CA GLN A 119 -1.18 1.02 -13.09
C GLN A 119 -1.47 -0.21 -13.95
N GLN A 120 -2.29 -0.06 -15.00
CA GLN A 120 -2.55 -1.13 -15.96
C GLN A 120 -1.28 -1.56 -16.70
N GLN A 121 -0.45 -0.60 -17.13
CA GLN A 121 0.84 -0.93 -17.74
C GLN A 121 1.81 -1.60 -16.76
N LEU A 122 1.84 -1.16 -15.50
CA LEU A 122 2.63 -1.80 -14.44
C LEU A 122 2.20 -3.25 -14.24
N ALA A 123 0.89 -3.49 -14.14
CA ALA A 123 0.33 -4.83 -14.00
C ALA A 123 0.73 -5.74 -15.16
N ARG A 124 0.53 -5.30 -16.42
CA ARG A 124 0.92 -6.09 -17.60
C ARG A 124 2.40 -6.44 -17.60
N ARG A 125 3.29 -5.47 -17.35
CA ARG A 125 4.74 -5.71 -17.29
C ARG A 125 5.14 -6.68 -16.17
N CYS A 126 4.50 -6.59 -15.00
CA CYS A 126 4.76 -7.52 -13.91
C CYS A 126 4.28 -8.93 -14.27
N PHE A 127 3.07 -9.05 -14.81
CA PHE A 127 2.49 -10.34 -15.16
C PHE A 127 3.30 -11.05 -16.24
N GLU A 128 3.73 -10.34 -17.29
CA GLU A 128 4.60 -10.90 -18.33
C GLU A 128 5.89 -11.52 -17.76
N ARG A 129 6.43 -10.95 -16.68
CA ARG A 129 7.64 -11.45 -16.01
C ARG A 129 7.38 -12.64 -15.09
N THR A 130 6.19 -12.73 -14.49
CA THR A 130 5.92 -13.69 -13.41
C THR A 130 4.98 -14.82 -13.82
N ARG A 131 4.24 -14.71 -14.94
CA ARG A 131 3.19 -15.66 -15.35
C ARG A 131 3.65 -17.13 -15.39
N GLU A 132 4.91 -17.38 -15.71
CA GLU A 132 5.46 -18.74 -15.82
C GLU A 132 5.82 -19.34 -14.46
N GLN A 133 5.93 -18.50 -13.43
CA GLN A 133 6.24 -18.90 -12.04
C GLN A 133 4.96 -19.05 -11.21
N MET A 134 3.87 -18.39 -11.63
CA MET A 134 2.58 -18.47 -10.98
C MET A 134 1.96 -19.86 -11.15
N ASP A 135 1.13 -20.27 -10.19
CA ASP A 135 0.28 -21.44 -10.41
C ASP A 135 -0.67 -21.20 -11.60
N ARG A 136 -0.97 -22.27 -12.34
CA ARG A 136 -1.71 -22.18 -13.60
C ARG A 136 -3.08 -21.52 -13.45
N SER A 137 -3.78 -21.79 -12.34
CA SER A 137 -5.09 -21.19 -12.04
C SER A 137 -4.99 -19.68 -11.82
N SER A 138 -4.06 -19.23 -10.98
CA SER A 138 -3.82 -17.80 -10.72
C SER A 138 -3.36 -17.07 -11.97
N ALA A 139 -2.48 -17.70 -12.76
CA ALA A 139 -2.02 -17.12 -14.02
C ALA A 139 -3.18 -16.90 -15.00
N GLN A 140 -4.11 -17.85 -15.11
CA GLN A 140 -5.30 -17.70 -15.94
C GLN A 140 -6.19 -16.57 -15.43
N VAL A 141 -6.48 -16.55 -14.13
CA VAL A 141 -7.32 -15.52 -13.50
C VAL A 141 -6.74 -14.11 -13.72
N VAL A 142 -5.43 -13.93 -13.58
CA VAL A 142 -4.79 -12.64 -13.84
C VAL A 142 -4.78 -12.30 -15.33
N ALA A 143 -4.56 -13.27 -16.22
CA ALA A 143 -4.63 -13.04 -17.66
C ALA A 143 -6.01 -12.51 -18.08
N ASP A 144 -7.09 -13.11 -17.58
CA ASP A 144 -8.48 -12.70 -17.86
C ASP A 144 -8.80 -11.28 -17.35
N MET A 145 -8.08 -10.78 -16.36
CA MET A 145 -8.23 -9.39 -15.88
C MET A 145 -7.47 -8.38 -16.75
N LEU A 146 -6.37 -8.78 -17.38
CA LEU A 146 -5.42 -7.86 -18.02
C LEU A 146 -5.64 -7.67 -19.54
N PHE A 147 -6.26 -8.67 -20.19
CA PHE A 147 -6.39 -8.82 -21.65
C PHE A 147 -7.82 -9.19 -22.04
#